data_AF-X1L524-F1
#
_entry.id   AF-X1L524-F1
#
_cell.length_a   1.000
_cell.length_b   1.000
_cell.length_c   1.000
_cell.angle_alpha   90.00
_cell.angle_beta   90.00
_cell.angle_gamma   90.00
#
_symmetry.space_group_name_H-M   'P 1'
#
loop_
_entity.id
_entity.type
_entity.pdbx_description
1 polymer ?
#
loop_
_entity_poly.entity_id
_entity_poly.type
_entity_poly.pdbx_seq_one_letter_code
_entity_poly.pdbx_strand_id
1 'polypeptide(L)'
;AGVVSSIKNHEIEDFKSRCRSIDVLILDDVQFLAGKEKTQEEFFHTFNYLYEKNKQIILSSDRPPKAIPALAERLRSRFEGGMIADIGYPDYETRVAILKAKSQERETDFSEEVLNYVASNIQRNIRELEG
;
A
#
# COMPACT_ATOMS: atom_id res chain seq x y z
N ALA A 1 -6.35 -16.68 -5.38
CA ALA A 1 -5.41 -17.60 -4.68
C ALA A 1 -4.10 -16.86 -4.47
N GLY A 2 -3.72 -16.60 -3.22
CA GLY A 2 -2.75 -15.57 -2.85
C GLY A 2 -1.29 -15.98 -2.99
N VAL A 3 -0.41 -14.97 -2.95
CA VAL A 3 1.06 -15.09 -2.92
C VAL A 3 1.54 -16.07 -1.84
N VAL A 4 0.80 -16.19 -0.73
CA VAL A 4 1.09 -17.08 0.39
C VAL A 4 0.86 -18.57 0.05
N SER A 5 -0.07 -18.91 -0.85
CA SER A 5 -0.33 -20.31 -1.23
C SER A 5 0.75 -20.88 -2.16
N SER A 6 1.34 -20.06 -3.03
CA SER A 6 2.35 -20.53 -4.01
C SER A 6 3.72 -20.82 -3.38
N ILE A 7 4.02 -20.27 -2.21
CA ILE A 7 5.29 -20.52 -1.47
C ILE A 7 5.30 -21.92 -0.82
N LYS A 8 4.13 -22.57 -0.65
CA LYS A 8 4.01 -23.83 0.09
C LYS A 8 4.24 -25.09 -0.77
N ASN A 9 3.95 -25.03 -2.06
CA ASN A 9 4.13 -26.15 -2.98
C ASN A 9 5.41 -25.94 -3.79
N HIS A 10 6.07 -27.01 -4.22
CA HIS A 10 7.32 -27.01 -4.99
C HIS A 10 7.17 -26.41 -6.42
N GLU A 11 6.49 -25.29 -6.58
CA GLU A 11 6.25 -24.55 -7.83
C GLU A 11 7.17 -23.32 -7.93
N ILE A 12 8.43 -23.45 -7.50
CA ILE A 12 9.41 -22.36 -7.54
C ILE A 12 9.65 -21.90 -8.99
N GLU A 13 9.63 -22.81 -9.96
CA GLU A 13 9.83 -22.49 -11.39
C GLU A 13 8.66 -21.71 -11.99
N ASP A 14 7.40 -22.09 -11.69
CA ASP A 14 6.21 -21.37 -12.19
C ASP A 14 6.04 -20.00 -11.51
N PHE A 15 6.36 -19.93 -10.21
CA PHE A 15 6.42 -18.65 -9.50
C PHE A 15 7.51 -17.74 -10.09
N LYS A 16 8.72 -18.27 -10.32
CA LYS A 16 9.79 -17.53 -11.00
C LYS A 16 9.37 -17.09 -12.39
N SER A 17 8.75 -17.95 -13.19
CA SER A 17 8.27 -17.66 -14.55
C SER A 17 7.26 -16.51 -14.56
N ARG A 18 6.23 -16.57 -13.70
CA ARG A 18 5.25 -15.50 -13.53
C ARG A 18 5.87 -14.20 -13.01
N CYS A 19 6.85 -14.27 -12.12
CA CYS A 19 7.60 -13.09 -11.69
C CYS A 19 8.49 -12.51 -12.79
N ARG A 20 8.93 -13.29 -13.80
CA ARG A 20 9.70 -12.77 -14.94
C ARG A 20 8.86 -11.90 -15.88
N SER A 21 7.54 -12.10 -15.92
CA SER A 21 6.62 -11.34 -16.79
C SER A 21 6.01 -10.11 -16.13
N ILE A 22 6.35 -9.81 -14.88
CA ILE A 22 5.77 -8.66 -14.16
C ILE A 22 6.62 -7.42 -14.40
N ASP A 23 5.99 -6.36 -14.91
CA ASP A 23 6.61 -5.05 -15.06
C ASP A 23 6.46 -4.18 -13.81
N VAL A 24 5.39 -4.41 -13.04
CA VAL A 24 5.06 -3.65 -11.82
C VAL A 24 4.60 -4.61 -10.72
N LEU A 25 5.28 -4.60 -9.57
CA LEU A 25 4.82 -5.23 -8.33
C LEU A 25 4.22 -4.16 -7.42
N ILE A 26 2.96 -4.34 -7.02
CA ILE A 26 2.30 -3.52 -6.00
C ILE A 26 2.02 -4.41 -4.80
N LEU A 27 2.47 -3.99 -3.61
CA LEU A 27 2.20 -4.67 -2.36
C LEU A 27 1.60 -3.69 -1.35
N ASP A 28 0.38 -3.98 -0.94
CA ASP A 28 -0.32 -3.22 0.08
C ASP A 28 0.04 -3.75 1.49
N ASP A 29 0.03 -2.87 2.49
CA ASP A 29 0.20 -3.17 3.90
C ASP A 29 1.44 -4.04 4.25
N VAL A 30 2.63 -3.60 3.84
CA VAL A 30 3.88 -4.35 4.07
C VAL A 30 4.21 -4.57 5.56
N GLN A 31 3.60 -3.80 6.48
CA GLN A 31 3.67 -4.02 7.91
C GLN A 31 3.23 -5.42 8.34
N PHE A 32 2.38 -6.10 7.56
CA PHE A 32 1.97 -7.49 7.85
C PHE A 32 3.05 -8.54 7.58
N LEU A 33 4.19 -8.16 6.98
CA LEU A 33 5.37 -9.02 6.86
C LEU A 33 6.16 -9.12 8.17
N ALA A 34 5.99 -8.16 9.08
CA ALA A 34 6.64 -8.12 10.39
C ALA A 34 6.52 -9.46 11.13
N GLY A 35 7.63 -9.97 11.67
CA GLY A 35 7.68 -11.22 12.44
C GLY A 35 7.45 -12.51 11.63
N LYS A 36 7.15 -12.44 10.33
CA LYS A 36 7.00 -13.61 9.44
C LYS A 36 8.30 -13.89 8.70
N GLU A 37 9.31 -14.39 9.41
CA GLU A 37 10.69 -14.55 8.90
C GLU A 37 10.76 -15.23 7.52
N LYS A 38 10.12 -16.39 7.36
CA LYS A 38 10.09 -17.11 6.07
C LYS A 38 9.45 -16.28 4.95
N THR A 39 8.37 -15.55 5.25
CA THR A 39 7.71 -14.68 4.24
C THR A 39 8.58 -13.50 3.87
N GLN A 40 9.28 -12.89 4.84
CA GLN A 40 10.24 -11.82 4.58
C GLN A 40 11.41 -12.27 3.72
N GLU A 41 11.88 -13.50 3.91
CA GLU A 41 12.94 -14.08 3.10
C GLU A 41 12.53 -14.27 1.64
N GLU A 42 11.39 -14.93 1.39
CA GLU A 42 10.88 -15.11 0.03
C GLU A 42 10.58 -13.78 -0.67
N PHE A 43 10.02 -12.82 0.08
CA PHE A 43 9.79 -11.48 -0.43
C PHE A 43 11.11 -10.76 -0.75
N PHE A 44 12.14 -10.90 0.08
CA PHE A 44 13.46 -10.30 -0.20
C PHE A 44 14.05 -10.83 -1.51
N HIS A 45 13.97 -12.13 -1.78
CA HIS A 45 14.43 -12.69 -3.05
C HIS A 45 13.63 -12.18 -4.24
N THR A 46 12.30 -12.11 -4.10
CA THR A 46 11.41 -11.56 -5.14
C THR A 46 11.69 -10.09 -5.42
N PHE A 47 11.85 -9.28 -4.36
CA PHE A 47 12.19 -7.86 -4.47
C PHE A 47 13.50 -7.67 -5.24
N ASN A 48 14.55 -8.40 -4.85
CA ASN A 48 15.86 -8.32 -5.52
C ASN A 48 15.76 -8.64 -7.01
N TYR A 49 15.12 -9.77 -7.32
CA TYR A 49 14.98 -10.22 -8.69
C TYR A 49 14.27 -9.19 -9.58
N LEU A 50 13.23 -8.54 -9.06
CA LEU A 50 12.50 -7.49 -9.78
C LEU A 50 13.31 -6.19 -9.89
N TYR A 51 13.96 -5.79 -8.78
CA TYR A 51 14.78 -4.59 -8.72
C TYR A 51 15.98 -4.66 -9.69
N GLU A 52 16.71 -5.78 -9.72
CA GLU A 52 17.84 -6.02 -10.64
C GLU A 52 17.41 -5.99 -12.12
N LYS A 53 16.13 -6.24 -12.39
CA LYS A 53 15.54 -6.20 -13.74
C LYS A 53 14.88 -4.87 -14.07
N ASN A 54 15.08 -3.83 -13.25
CA ASN A 54 14.46 -2.52 -13.38
C ASN A 54 12.93 -2.60 -13.48
N LYS A 55 12.31 -3.54 -12.77
CA LYS A 55 10.86 -3.60 -12.65
C LYS A 55 10.38 -2.64 -11.57
N GLN A 56 9.22 -2.02 -11.77
CA GLN A 56 8.67 -1.08 -10.82
C GLN A 56 8.18 -1.83 -9.59
N ILE A 57 8.49 -1.31 -8.40
CA ILE A 57 8.00 -1.84 -7.13
C ILE A 57 7.30 -0.68 -6.40
N ILE A 58 6.06 -0.89 -5.99
CA ILE A 58 5.26 0.07 -5.22
C ILE A 58 4.81 -0.65 -3.95
N LEU A 59 5.11 -0.03 -2.81
CA LEU A 59 4.78 -0.57 -1.49
C LEU A 59 3.96 0.47 -0.74
N SER A 60 2.94 0.03 -0.03
CA SER A 60 2.26 0.87 0.97
C SER A 60 2.58 0.36 2.37
N SER A 61 2.50 1.25 3.35
CA SER A 61 2.68 0.92 4.77
C SER A 61 1.96 1.93 5.64
N ASP A 62 1.32 1.47 6.71
CA ASP A 62 0.72 2.34 7.75
C ASP A 62 1.76 3.15 8.53
N ARG A 63 3.04 2.80 8.42
CA ARG A 63 4.13 3.40 9.19
C ARG A 63 5.42 3.45 8.38
N PRO A 64 6.31 4.41 8.64
CA PRO A 64 7.57 4.49 7.92
C PRO A 64 8.41 3.22 8.11
N PRO A 65 9.30 2.86 7.16
CA PRO A 65 10.09 1.63 7.21
C PRO A 65 10.79 1.41 8.56
N LYS A 66 11.35 2.46 9.18
CA LYS A 66 12.00 2.44 10.51
C LYS A 66 11.09 2.04 11.66
N ALA A 67 9.79 2.29 11.55
CA ALA A 67 8.80 2.00 12.58
C ALA A 67 8.13 0.62 12.42
N ILE A 68 8.44 -0.13 11.36
CA ILE A 68 7.95 -1.50 11.18
C ILE A 68 8.70 -2.42 12.14
N PRO A 69 8.02 -2.99 13.15
CA PRO A 69 8.66 -3.86 14.13
C PRO A 69 9.02 -5.19 13.47
N ALA A 70 10.10 -5.85 13.92
CA ALA A 70 10.49 -7.17 13.44
C ALA A 70 10.55 -7.31 11.90
N LEU A 71 10.83 -6.21 11.19
CA LEU A 71 11.19 -6.20 9.77
C LEU A 71 12.70 -6.38 9.67
N ALA A 72 13.14 -7.31 8.82
CA ALA A 72 14.55 -7.56 8.60
C ALA A 72 15.26 -6.30 8.11
N GLU A 73 16.42 -5.98 8.68
CA GLU A 73 17.20 -4.78 8.35
C GLU A 73 17.52 -4.67 6.85
N ARG A 74 17.74 -5.81 6.18
CA ARG A 74 17.93 -5.85 4.72
C ARG A 74 16.71 -5.33 3.95
N LEU A 75 15.49 -5.64 4.38
CA LEU A 75 14.27 -5.13 3.76
C LEU A 75 14.06 -3.66 4.10
N ARG A 76 14.31 -3.26 5.35
CA ARG A 76 14.26 -1.86 5.79
C ARG A 76 15.16 -0.97 4.91
N SER A 77 16.40 -1.39 4.70
CA SER A 77 17.35 -0.69 3.83
C SER A 77 16.86 -0.56 2.37
N ARG A 78 16.19 -1.60 1.83
CA ARG A 78 15.61 -1.52 0.48
C ARG A 78 14.43 -0.55 0.38
N PHE A 79 13.59 -0.52 1.41
CA PHE A 79 12.45 0.41 1.43
C PHE A 79 12.93 1.86 1.56
N GLU A 80 13.99 2.10 2.35
CA GLU A 80 14.60 3.42 2.52
C GLU A 80 15.43 3.89 1.33
N GLY A 81 15.98 2.97 0.54
CA GLY A 81 16.74 3.29 -0.68
C GLY A 81 15.87 3.73 -1.87
N GLY A 82 14.55 3.68 -1.73
CA GLY A 82 13.59 4.11 -2.75
C GLY A 82 13.01 5.51 -2.52
N MET A 83 12.00 5.86 -3.31
CA MET A 83 11.20 7.07 -3.07
C MET A 83 10.19 6.80 -1.95
N ILE A 84 10.21 7.63 -0.90
CA ILE A 84 9.23 7.62 0.18
C ILE A 84 8.34 8.84 0.03
N ALA A 85 7.04 8.61 -0.07
CA ALA A 85 6.02 9.65 0.00
C ALA A 85 5.16 9.41 1.24
N ASP A 86 5.05 10.44 2.09
CA ASP A 86 4.19 10.40 3.26
C ASP A 86 2.78 10.86 2.88
N ILE A 87 1.75 10.18 3.39
CA ILE A 87 0.35 10.50 3.16
C ILE A 87 -0.26 10.96 4.48
N GLY A 88 -0.33 12.28 4.66
CA GLY A 88 -0.94 12.89 5.83
C GLY A 88 -2.47 12.94 5.75
N TYR A 89 -3.09 13.43 6.82
CA TYR A 89 -4.52 13.70 6.83
C TYR A 89 -4.86 14.87 5.89
N PRO A 90 -5.96 14.77 5.12
CA PRO A 90 -6.39 15.85 4.25
C PRO A 90 -6.81 17.06 5.08
N ASP A 91 -6.47 18.25 4.61
CA ASP A 91 -6.99 19.51 5.16
C ASP A 91 -8.49 19.66 4.87
N TYR A 92 -9.10 20.72 5.41
CA TYR A 92 -10.53 20.96 5.25
C TYR A 92 -10.94 21.06 3.78
N GLU A 93 -10.20 21.82 2.98
CA GLU A 93 -10.49 22.03 1.57
C GLU A 93 -10.42 20.71 0.79
N THR A 94 -9.41 19.90 1.07
CA THR A 94 -9.23 18.56 0.50
C THR A 94 -10.36 17.62 0.91
N ARG A 95 -10.82 17.66 2.17
CA ARG A 95 -11.98 16.85 2.61
C ARG A 95 -13.26 17.24 1.89
N VAL A 96 -13.53 18.54 1.72
CA VAL A 96 -14.68 19.01 0.93
C VAL A 96 -14.56 18.56 -0.52
N ALA A 97 -13.37 18.64 -1.12
CA ALA A 97 -13.14 18.18 -2.49
C ALA A 97 -13.36 16.67 -2.65
N ILE A 98 -12.89 15.86 -1.70
CA ILE A 98 -13.14 14.41 -1.66
C ILE A 98 -14.65 14.13 -1.61
N LEU A 99 -15.37 14.78 -0.70
CA LEU A 99 -16.82 14.60 -0.58
C LEU A 99 -17.56 15.02 -1.85
N LYS A 100 -17.19 16.15 -2.47
CA LYS A 100 -17.76 16.60 -3.76
C LYS A 100 -17.52 15.56 -4.86
N ALA A 101 -16.28 15.06 -4.99
CA ALA A 101 -15.95 14.03 -5.97
C ALA A 101 -16.73 12.73 -5.73
N LYS A 102 -16.90 12.31 -4.47
CA LYS A 102 -17.67 11.12 -4.10
C LYS A 102 -19.17 11.28 -4.33
N SER A 103 -19.72 12.46 -4.08
CA SER A 103 -21.12 12.82 -4.38
C SER A 103 -21.40 12.65 -5.88
N GLN A 104 -20.49 13.17 -6.71
CA GLN A 104 -20.56 13.06 -8.17
C GLN A 104 -20.42 11.61 -8.65
N GLU A 105 -19.46 10.85 -8.10
CA GLU A 105 -19.27 9.42 -8.41
C GLU A 105 -20.52 8.59 -8.11
N ARG A 106 -21.25 8.94 -7.05
CA ARG A 106 -22.48 8.25 -6.62
C ARG A 106 -23.76 8.83 -7.22
N GLU A 107 -23.65 9.79 -8.15
CA GLU A 107 -24.79 10.49 -8.76
C GLU A 107 -25.79 11.03 -7.72
N THR A 108 -25.27 11.42 -6.55
CA THR A 108 -26.06 11.96 -5.45
C THR A 108 -25.73 13.43 -5.29
N ASP A 109 -26.73 14.28 -5.04
CA ASP A 109 -26.51 15.71 -4.81
C ASP A 109 -26.73 16.03 -3.33
N PHE A 110 -25.70 16.60 -2.72
CA PHE A 110 -25.75 17.10 -1.35
C PHE A 110 -25.53 18.61 -1.38
N SER A 111 -26.29 19.35 -0.59
CA SER A 111 -26.06 20.78 -0.45
C SER A 111 -24.65 21.05 0.10
N GLU A 112 -24.06 22.19 -0.27
CA GLU A 112 -22.74 22.56 0.25
C GLU A 112 -22.70 22.61 1.78
N GLU A 113 -23.81 22.98 2.43
CA GLU A 113 -23.93 22.97 3.89
C GLU A 113 -23.72 21.58 4.48
N VAL A 114 -24.30 20.54 3.87
CA VAL A 114 -24.13 19.14 4.32
C VAL A 114 -22.67 18.72 4.13
N LEU A 115 -22.06 19.02 2.98
CA LEU A 115 -20.67 18.67 2.71
C LEU A 115 -19.70 19.36 3.67
N ASN A 116 -19.91 20.65 3.92
CA ASN A 116 -19.13 21.45 4.86
C ASN A 116 -19.30 20.95 6.30
N TYR A 117 -20.53 20.59 6.68
CA TYR A 117 -20.81 20.00 7.99
C TYR A 117 -20.05 18.69 8.19
N VAL A 118 -20.13 17.77 7.22
CA VAL A 118 -19.43 16.48 7.29
C VAL A 118 -17.91 16.69 7.34
N ALA A 119 -17.35 17.53 6.45
CA ALA A 119 -15.92 17.84 6.41
C ALA A 119 -15.39 18.52 7.69
N SER A 120 -16.24 19.25 8.41
CA SER A 120 -15.89 19.88 9.69
C SER A 120 -15.85 18.89 10.85
N ASN A 121 -16.75 17.90 10.83
CA ASN A 121 -16.91 16.92 11.91
C ASN A 121 -16.00 15.69 11.76
N ILE A 122 -15.76 15.22 10.52
CA ILE A 122 -14.91 14.05 10.25
C ILE A 122 -13.55 14.54 9.74
N GLN A 123 -12.55 14.54 10.63
CA GLN A 123 -11.26 15.19 10.35
C GLN A 123 -10.11 14.21 10.06
N ARG A 124 -10.20 12.96 10.54
CA ARG A 124 -9.02 12.06 10.61
C ARG A 124 -9.14 10.77 9.79
N ASN A 125 -10.33 10.40 9.34
CA ASN A 125 -10.52 9.10 8.70
C ASN A 125 -11.25 9.28 7.37
N ILE A 126 -10.51 9.17 6.26
CA ILE A 126 -11.10 9.26 4.91
C ILE A 126 -12.12 8.13 4.71
N ARG A 127 -11.88 6.92 5.24
CA ARG A 127 -12.85 5.83 5.14
C ARG A 127 -14.16 6.14 5.86
N GLU A 128 -14.09 6.87 6.98
CA GLU A 128 -15.28 7.36 7.69
C GLU A 128 -15.92 8.54 6.97
N LEU A 129 -15.12 9.40 6.33
CA LEU A 129 -15.59 10.52 5.51
C LEU A 129 -16.40 10.03 4.29
N GLU A 130 -16.01 8.89 3.74
CA GLU A 130 -16.64 8.27 2.55
C GLU A 130 -17.78 7.29 2.85
N GLY A 131 -17.88 6.81 4.10
CA GLY A 131 -18.82 5.76 4.52
C GLY A 131 -20.24 6.26 4.66
#